data_AF-A0A4Q5RHK3-F1
#
_entry.id   AF-A0A4Q5RHK3-F1
#
_cell.length_a   1.000
_cell.length_b   1.000
_cell.length_c   1.000
_cell.angle_alpha   90.00
_cell.angle_beta   90.00
_cell.angle_gamma   90.00
#
_symmetry.space_group_name_H-M   'P 1'
#
loop_
_entity.id
_entity.type
_entity.pdbx_description
1 polymer ?
#
loop_
_entity_poly.entity_id
_entity_poly.type
_entity_poly.pdbx_seq_one_letter_code
_entity_poly.pdbx_strand_id
1 'polypeptide(L)'
;MKLDVCFSPDLLPLYDLRGKVAVIVDVLRATSTIVTALDQGVTEVFAVASLDECAALGREQGCITAAERDGIAAEGFDLGNSPFGFLNPDFPVRGRTLAISTTNGTKALRRSLDAAAIVCGAFLNLSAVVKFVAAQQRDVVVVCAGWKGQF
;
A
#
# COMPACT_ATOMS: atom_id res chain seq x y z
N MET A 1 -1.84 22.58 -11.32
CA MET A 1 -1.77 21.17 -10.90
C MET A 1 -2.06 20.30 -12.11
N LYS A 2 -1.08 19.54 -12.58
CA LYS A 2 -1.26 18.48 -13.58
C LYS A 2 -1.59 17.16 -12.86
N LEU A 3 -2.51 16.38 -13.44
CA LEU A 3 -2.83 15.04 -12.99
C LEU A 3 -2.51 14.05 -14.11
N ASP A 4 -1.62 13.10 -13.83
CA ASP A 4 -1.29 12.00 -14.73
C ASP A 4 -1.73 10.67 -14.09
N VAL A 5 -2.00 9.65 -14.92
CA VAL A 5 -2.35 8.30 -14.46
C VAL A 5 -1.39 7.30 -15.11
N CYS A 6 -0.59 6.63 -14.29
CA CYS A 6 0.30 5.56 -14.68
C CYS A 6 -0.43 4.22 -14.46
N PHE A 7 -0.78 3.54 -15.55
CA PHE A 7 -1.63 2.34 -15.52
C PHE A 7 -0.94 1.07 -14.99
N SER A 8 0.38 1.06 -14.87
CA SER A 8 1.14 -0.07 -14.34
C SER A 8 2.49 0.41 -13.79
N PRO A 9 3.05 -0.19 -12.74
CA PRO A 9 4.36 0.18 -12.21
C PRO A 9 5.50 0.01 -13.23
N ASP A 10 5.29 -0.77 -14.29
CA ASP A 10 6.25 -0.96 -15.38
C ASP A 10 6.27 0.22 -16.37
N LEU A 11 5.22 1.04 -16.40
CA LEU A 11 5.19 2.29 -17.16
C LEU A 11 5.75 3.48 -16.37
N LEU A 12 5.97 3.30 -15.05
CA LEU A 12 6.41 4.38 -14.16
C LEU A 12 7.73 5.06 -14.58
N PRO A 13 8.72 4.38 -15.20
CA PRO A 13 9.92 5.04 -15.73
C PRO A 13 9.66 6.11 -16.80
N LEU A 14 8.45 6.14 -17.40
CA LEU A 14 8.05 7.17 -18.35
C LEU A 14 7.56 8.47 -17.67
N TYR A 15 7.47 8.48 -16.33
CA TYR A 15 6.99 9.59 -15.52
C TYR A 15 8.12 10.13 -14.64
N ASP A 16 8.29 11.45 -14.58
CA ASP A 16 9.15 12.09 -13.58
C ASP A 16 8.35 12.35 -12.30
N LEU A 17 8.67 11.66 -11.22
CA LEU A 17 7.98 11.78 -9.94
C LEU A 17 8.55 12.89 -9.04
N ARG A 18 9.73 13.42 -9.35
CA ARG A 18 10.43 14.37 -8.47
C ARG A 18 9.58 15.62 -8.27
N GLY A 19 9.39 16.01 -7.01
CA GLY A 19 8.57 17.17 -6.65
C GLY A 19 7.06 16.95 -6.72
N LYS A 20 6.59 15.77 -7.17
CA LYS A 20 5.17 15.41 -7.34
C LYS A 20 4.63 14.60 -6.16
N VAL A 21 3.31 14.45 -6.09
CA VAL A 21 2.63 13.51 -5.20
C VAL A 21 2.32 12.22 -5.96
N ALA A 22 2.76 11.07 -5.45
CA ALA A 22 2.39 9.77 -5.96
C ALA A 22 1.22 9.20 -5.15
N VAL A 23 0.12 8.89 -5.82
CA VAL A 23 -1.04 8.19 -5.21
C VAL A 23 -1.00 6.74 -5.67
N ILE A 24 -0.57 5.83 -4.79
CA ILE A 24 -0.52 4.39 -5.10
C ILE A 24 -1.93 3.83 -5.05
N VAL A 25 -2.34 3.08 -6.08
CA VAL A 25 -3.68 2.49 -6.16
C VAL A 25 -3.58 1.01 -6.49
N ASP A 26 -3.90 0.18 -5.50
CA ASP A 26 -4.06 -1.27 -5.59
C ASP A 26 -5.35 -1.63 -4.83
N VAL A 27 -6.49 -1.27 -5.42
CA VAL A 27 -7.81 -1.38 -4.77
C VAL A 27 -8.10 -2.83 -4.37
N LEU A 28 -7.64 -3.79 -5.18
CA LEU A 28 -7.83 -5.23 -4.98
C LEU A 28 -6.47 -5.94 -4.85
N ARG A 29 -5.85 -5.93 -3.66
CA ARG A 29 -6.40 -5.44 -2.38
C ARG A 29 -5.43 -4.60 -1.54
N ALA A 30 -4.19 -4.40 -1.98
CA ALA A 30 -3.14 -3.91 -1.08
C ALA A 30 -3.44 -2.55 -0.47
N THR A 31 -3.86 -1.54 -1.25
CA THR A 31 -4.12 -0.20 -0.69
C THR A 31 -5.41 -0.18 0.12
N SER A 32 -6.44 -0.94 -0.26
CA SER A 32 -7.65 -1.10 0.56
C SER A 32 -7.34 -1.75 1.91
N THR A 33 -6.46 -2.76 1.93
CA THR A 33 -6.00 -3.43 3.15
C THR A 33 -5.23 -2.47 4.05
N ILE A 34 -4.27 -1.73 3.50
CA ILE A 34 -3.47 -0.74 4.25
C ILE A 34 -4.35 0.36 4.84
N VAL A 35 -5.27 0.91 4.05
CA VAL A 35 -6.22 1.95 4.51
C VAL A 35 -7.09 1.41 5.64
N THR A 36 -7.60 0.19 5.52
CA THR A 36 -8.42 -0.44 6.57
C THR A 36 -7.61 -0.69 7.83
N ALA A 37 -6.38 -1.18 7.73
CA ALA A 37 -5.51 -1.40 8.87
C ALA A 37 -5.26 -0.11 9.66
N LEU A 38 -4.92 0.98 8.96
CA LEU A 38 -4.70 2.30 9.55
C LEU A 38 -5.97 2.85 10.21
N ASP A 39 -7.13 2.71 9.56
CA ASP A 39 -8.44 3.13 10.11
C ASP A 39 -8.79 2.35 11.41
N GLN A 40 -8.41 1.07 11.50
CA GLN A 40 -8.59 0.27 12.71
C GLN A 40 -7.56 0.57 13.82
N GLY A 41 -6.62 1.48 13.55
CA GLY A 41 -5.68 2.00 14.54
C GLY A 41 -4.31 1.31 14.52
N VAL A 42 -3.94 0.63 13.43
CA VAL A 42 -2.52 0.31 13.17
C VAL A 42 -1.73 1.62 13.12
N THR A 43 -0.59 1.66 13.79
CA THR A 43 0.20 2.89 13.95
C THR A 43 1.17 3.12 12.80
N GLU A 44 1.73 2.04 12.27
CA GLU A 44 2.78 2.05 11.24
C GLU A 44 2.62 0.87 10.30
N VAL A 45 3.01 1.05 9.03
CA VAL A 45 2.92 0.02 7.98
C VAL A 45 4.25 -0.08 7.22
N PHE A 46 4.92 -1.22 7.35
CA PHE A 46 6.07 -1.60 6.54
C PHE A 46 5.61 -2.37 5.31
N ALA A 47 5.61 -1.71 4.16
CA ALA A 47 5.32 -2.35 2.87
C ALA A 47 6.59 -2.94 2.26
N VAL A 48 6.73 -4.27 2.30
CA VAL A 48 7.98 -4.98 1.99
C VAL A 48 7.86 -5.93 0.81
N ALA A 49 8.97 -6.15 0.10
CA ALA A 49 8.93 -6.84 -1.20
C ALA A 49 8.85 -8.37 -1.05
N SER A 50 9.54 -8.94 -0.06
CA SER A 50 9.63 -10.40 0.13
C SER A 50 8.84 -10.88 1.35
N LEU A 51 8.49 -12.18 1.33
CA LEU A 51 7.93 -12.86 2.48
C LEU A 51 8.94 -12.90 3.63
N ASP A 52 10.22 -13.13 3.31
CA ASP A 52 11.28 -13.20 4.31
C ASP A 52 11.47 -11.89 5.07
N GLU A 53 11.44 -10.74 4.38
CA GLU A 53 11.51 -9.40 4.98
C GLU A 53 10.30 -9.15 5.89
N CYS A 54 9.10 -9.55 5.45
CA CYS A 54 7.87 -9.43 6.25
C CYS A 54 7.93 -10.31 7.52
N ALA A 55 8.36 -11.56 7.38
CA ALA A 55 8.50 -12.48 8.51
C ALA A 55 9.60 -12.04 9.47
N ALA A 56 10.70 -11.46 8.97
CA ALA A 56 11.75 -10.90 9.81
C ALA A 56 11.23 -9.75 10.67
N LEU A 57 10.46 -8.81 10.10
CA LEU A 57 9.83 -7.72 10.87
C LEU A 57 8.89 -8.23 11.97
N GLY A 58 8.16 -9.31 11.70
CA GLY A 58 7.34 -9.99 12.72
C GLY A 58 8.18 -10.53 13.88
N ARG A 59 9.26 -11.25 13.58
CA ARG A 59 10.14 -11.85 14.59
C ARG A 59 10.98 -10.83 15.37
N GLU A 60 11.51 -9.83 14.68
CA GLU A 60 12.51 -8.90 15.25
C GLU A 60 11.86 -7.67 15.90
N GLN A 61 10.75 -7.20 15.34
CA GLN A 61 10.09 -5.97 15.79
C GLN A 61 8.67 -6.21 16.35
N GLY A 62 8.19 -7.46 16.38
CA GLY A 62 6.86 -7.79 16.90
C GLY A 62 5.71 -7.25 16.05
N CYS A 63 5.97 -6.96 14.76
CA CYS A 63 4.93 -6.51 13.84
C CYS A 63 3.86 -7.59 13.66
N ILE A 64 2.60 -7.18 13.47
CA ILE A 64 1.62 -8.04 12.79
C ILE A 64 2.13 -8.27 11.39
N THR A 65 2.04 -9.50 10.91
CA THR A 65 2.50 -9.87 9.57
C THR A 65 1.31 -10.17 8.66
N ALA A 66 1.24 -9.53 7.51
CA ALA A 66 0.24 -9.79 6.49
C ALA A 66 0.90 -10.12 5.17
N ALA A 67 0.58 -11.26 4.56
CA ALA A 67 1.20 -11.62 3.30
C ALA A 67 0.30 -12.38 2.35
N GLU A 68 0.51 -12.14 1.06
CA GLU A 68 -0.21 -12.80 -0.02
C GLU A 68 0.71 -13.07 -1.22
N ARG A 69 0.48 -14.20 -1.89
CA ARG A 69 1.03 -14.53 -3.21
C ARG A 69 -0.08 -15.09 -4.10
N ASP A 70 -0.17 -14.60 -5.33
CA ASP A 70 -1.19 -14.98 -6.32
C ASP A 70 -2.66 -14.94 -5.79
N GLY A 71 -2.96 -13.98 -4.91
CA GLY A 71 -4.26 -13.77 -4.28
C GLY A 71 -4.52 -14.61 -3.03
N ILE A 72 -3.60 -15.54 -2.70
CA ILE A 72 -3.71 -16.49 -1.60
C ILE A 72 -2.87 -16.00 -0.41
N ALA A 73 -3.42 -16.11 0.80
CA ALA A 73 -2.68 -15.78 2.02
C ALA A 73 -1.44 -16.70 2.14
N ALA A 74 -0.28 -16.12 2.45
CA ALA A 74 0.94 -16.90 2.63
C ALA A 74 0.91 -17.65 3.96
N GLU A 75 1.39 -18.89 3.96
CA GLU A 75 1.49 -19.71 5.17
C GLU A 75 2.52 -19.14 6.15
N GLY A 76 2.22 -19.23 7.46
CA GLY A 76 3.12 -18.74 8.52
C GLY A 76 3.03 -17.24 8.81
N PHE A 77 2.03 -16.54 8.24
CA PHE A 77 1.74 -15.12 8.50
C PHE A 77 0.43 -14.99 9.29
N ASP A 78 0.31 -13.90 10.06
CA ASP A 78 -0.88 -13.68 10.91
C ASP A 78 -2.14 -13.44 10.06
N LEU A 79 -2.00 -12.68 8.98
CA LEU A 79 -3.10 -12.24 8.12
C LEU A 79 -2.76 -12.39 6.62
N GLY A 80 -3.79 -12.41 5.79
CA GLY A 80 -3.65 -12.26 4.33
C GLY A 80 -3.79 -10.80 3.87
N ASN A 81 -3.83 -10.57 2.56
CA ASN A 81 -4.13 -9.27 1.96
C ASN A 81 -5.64 -9.01 1.81
N SER A 82 -6.40 -9.22 2.89
CA SER A 82 -7.85 -8.96 2.92
C SER A 82 -8.17 -7.87 3.95
N PRO A 83 -8.86 -6.79 3.57
CA PRO A 83 -9.31 -5.76 4.52
C PRO A 83 -10.08 -6.34 5.71
N PHE A 84 -10.89 -7.37 5.48
CA PHE A 84 -11.68 -8.03 6.53
C PHE A 84 -10.83 -8.67 7.64
N GLY A 85 -9.58 -9.05 7.36
CA GLY A 85 -8.68 -9.58 8.38
C GLY A 85 -8.40 -8.57 9.49
N PHE A 86 -8.39 -7.28 9.16
CA PHE A 86 -8.13 -6.18 10.10
C PHE A 86 -9.37 -5.72 10.84
N LEU A 87 -10.56 -6.15 10.41
CA LEU A 87 -11.84 -5.88 11.06
C LEU A 87 -12.21 -6.94 12.10
N ASN A 88 -11.42 -8.01 12.23
CA ASN A 88 -11.72 -9.13 13.11
C ASN A 88 -11.54 -8.72 14.60
N PRO A 89 -12.61 -8.70 15.41
CA PRO A 89 -12.51 -8.32 16.82
C PRO A 89 -11.67 -9.29 17.65
N ASP A 90 -11.57 -10.56 17.23
CA ASP A 90 -10.77 -11.57 17.93
C ASP A 90 -9.27 -11.45 17.65
N PHE A 91 -8.89 -10.61 16.68
CA PHE A 91 -7.50 -10.29 16.37
C PHE A 91 -7.27 -8.77 16.40
N PRO A 92 -7.15 -8.16 17.59
CA PRO A 92 -7.03 -6.72 17.71
C PRO A 92 -5.71 -6.21 17.10
N VAL A 93 -5.83 -5.21 16.22
CA VAL A 93 -4.70 -4.59 15.51
C VAL A 93 -4.35 -3.18 16.01
N ARG A 94 -5.22 -2.59 16.84
CA ARG A 94 -5.04 -1.21 17.35
C ARG A 94 -3.76 -1.07 18.16
N GLY A 95 -3.01 0.00 17.90
CA GLY A 95 -1.76 0.32 18.58
C GLY A 95 -0.59 -0.56 18.16
N ARG A 96 -0.77 -1.41 17.13
CA ARG A 96 0.26 -2.33 16.63
C ARG A 96 0.80 -1.84 15.28
N THR A 97 2.02 -2.26 14.98
CA THR A 97 2.66 -2.04 13.69
C THR A 97 2.39 -3.22 12.76
N LEU A 98 2.22 -2.95 11.47
CA LEU A 98 1.96 -3.94 10.42
C LEU A 98 3.17 -4.05 9.49
N ALA A 99 3.63 -5.26 9.21
CA ALA A 99 4.45 -5.58 8.05
C ALA A 99 3.56 -6.26 7.00
N ILE A 100 3.58 -5.78 5.75
CA ILE A 100 2.74 -6.29 4.67
C ILE A 100 3.55 -6.56 3.40
N SER A 101 3.38 -7.76 2.84
CA SER A 101 3.97 -8.16 1.55
C SER A 101 2.90 -8.66 0.57
N THR A 102 2.75 -7.98 -0.55
CA THR A 102 1.77 -8.33 -1.60
C THR A 102 2.45 -8.41 -2.96
N THR A 103 1.83 -9.07 -3.92
CA THR A 103 2.41 -9.26 -5.26
C THR A 103 2.67 -7.93 -6.00
N ASN A 104 1.73 -6.97 -5.98
CA ASN A 104 1.82 -5.75 -6.82
C ASN A 104 1.97 -4.44 -6.02
N GLY A 105 1.18 -4.24 -4.97
CA GLY A 105 1.14 -2.97 -4.24
C GLY A 105 2.49 -2.48 -3.69
N THR A 106 3.33 -3.39 -3.20
CA THR A 106 4.66 -3.06 -2.65
C THR A 106 5.64 -2.63 -3.73
N LYS A 107 5.56 -3.21 -4.94
CA LYS A 107 6.35 -2.81 -6.11
C LYS A 107 5.99 -1.38 -6.55
N ALA A 108 4.70 -1.06 -6.61
CA ALA A 108 4.22 0.27 -6.98
C ALA A 108 4.71 1.34 -5.99
N LEU A 109 4.62 1.06 -4.68
CA LEU A 109 5.10 1.96 -3.64
C LEU A 109 6.61 2.19 -3.73
N ARG A 110 7.42 1.13 -3.79
CA ARG A 110 8.90 1.24 -3.81
C ARG A 110 9.41 1.97 -5.05
N ARG A 111 8.76 1.78 -6.21
CA ARG A 111 9.14 2.51 -7.43
C ARG A 111 8.73 3.99 -7.41
N SER A 112 7.93 4.39 -6.43
CA SER A 112 7.46 5.77 -6.29
C SER A 112 8.27 6.59 -5.27
N LEU A 113 9.36 6.05 -4.73
CA LEU A 113 10.16 6.66 -3.65
C LEU A 113 10.79 8.03 -4.00
N ASP A 114 10.93 8.34 -5.29
CA ASP A 114 11.44 9.64 -5.74
C ASP A 114 10.39 10.77 -5.68
N ALA A 115 9.13 10.44 -5.36
CA ALA A 115 8.07 11.43 -5.19
C ALA A 115 8.28 12.29 -3.94
N ALA A 116 7.81 13.54 -3.97
CA ALA A 116 7.86 14.42 -2.81
C ALA A 116 6.93 13.96 -1.67
N ALA A 117 5.85 13.26 -2.01
CA ALA A 117 4.96 12.60 -1.07
C ALA A 117 4.33 11.36 -1.72
N ILE A 118 4.08 10.33 -0.92
CA ILE A 118 3.45 9.09 -1.35
C ILE A 118 2.26 8.82 -0.43
N VAL A 119 1.10 8.51 -1.01
CA VAL A 119 -0.10 8.13 -0.26
C VAL A 119 -0.76 6.90 -0.88
N CYS A 120 -1.36 6.07 -0.03
CA CYS A 120 -2.20 4.96 -0.49
C CYS A 120 -3.61 5.47 -0.79
N GLY A 121 -4.06 5.27 -2.03
CA GLY A 121 -5.41 5.55 -2.48
C GLY A 121 -6.24 4.28 -2.64
N ALA A 122 -7.46 4.32 -2.11
CA ALA A 122 -8.51 3.34 -2.30
C ALA A 122 -9.86 4.08 -2.36
N PHE A 123 -10.92 3.40 -2.81
CA PHE A 123 -12.27 3.98 -2.72
C PHE A 123 -12.65 4.31 -1.27
N LEU A 124 -12.13 3.55 -0.30
CA LEU A 124 -12.35 3.73 1.13
C LEU A 124 -11.91 5.10 1.68
N ASN A 125 -10.88 5.73 1.07
CA ASN A 125 -10.33 7.00 1.55
C ASN A 125 -10.26 8.07 0.45
N LEU A 126 -11.03 7.93 -0.64
CA LEU A 126 -10.98 8.82 -1.81
C LEU A 126 -11.04 10.31 -1.43
N SER A 127 -12.05 10.70 -0.64
CA SER A 127 -12.22 12.11 -0.22
C SER A 127 -11.04 12.63 0.59
N ALA A 128 -10.45 11.80 1.44
CA ALA A 128 -9.29 12.18 2.25
C ALA A 128 -8.04 12.37 1.37
N VAL A 129 -7.82 11.49 0.40
CA VAL A 129 -6.71 11.60 -0.57
C VAL A 129 -6.86 12.84 -1.43
N VAL A 130 -8.07 13.11 -1.96
CA VAL A 130 -8.34 14.32 -2.75
C VAL A 130 -8.03 15.58 -1.94
N LYS A 131 -8.49 15.65 -0.68
CA LYS A 131 -8.20 16.77 0.21
C LYS A 131 -6.70 16.94 0.47
N PHE A 132 -6.00 15.85 0.76
CA PHE A 132 -4.55 15.86 0.97
C PHE A 132 -3.82 16.38 -0.26
N VAL A 133 -4.10 15.80 -1.42
CA VAL A 133 -3.46 16.14 -2.71
C VAL A 133 -3.70 17.60 -3.09
N ALA A 134 -4.93 18.09 -2.95
CA ALA A 134 -5.26 19.49 -3.24
C ALA A 134 -4.46 20.47 -2.36
N ALA A 135 -4.23 20.13 -1.09
CA ALA A 135 -3.47 20.94 -0.16
C ALA A 135 -1.96 20.97 -0.47
N GLN A 136 -1.42 19.98 -1.18
CA GLN A 136 0.01 19.92 -1.52
C GLN A 136 0.42 20.95 -2.58
N GLN A 137 -0.53 21.45 -3.40
CA GLN A 137 -0.26 22.36 -4.52
C GLN A 137 0.84 21.86 -5.48
N ARG A 138 0.95 20.54 -5.64
CA ARG A 138 1.93 19.85 -6.49
C ARG A 138 1.23 19.10 -7.61
N ASP A 139 1.97 18.78 -8.66
CA ASP A 139 1.50 17.81 -9.65
C ASP A 139 1.34 16.42 -9.03
N VAL A 140 0.48 15.62 -9.64
CA VAL A 140 0.03 14.34 -9.10
C VAL A 140 0.17 13.26 -10.15
N VAL A 141 0.69 12.11 -9.74
CA VAL A 141 0.70 10.89 -10.54
C VAL A 141 -0.05 9.82 -9.76
N VAL A 142 -1.16 9.33 -10.32
CA VAL A 142 -1.84 8.15 -9.80
C VAL A 142 -1.10 6.93 -10.35
N VAL A 143 -0.54 6.10 -9.46
CA VAL A 143 0.24 4.92 -9.82
C VAL A 143 -0.61 3.69 -9.55
N CYS A 144 -1.24 3.16 -10.60
CA CYS A 144 -1.97 1.92 -10.55
C CYS A 144 -0.99 0.76 -10.42
N ALA A 145 -1.20 -0.14 -9.45
CA ALA A 145 -0.33 -1.29 -9.23
C ALA A 145 -0.47 -2.37 -10.32
N GLY A 146 -1.62 -2.39 -11.02
CA GLY A 146 -1.94 -3.39 -12.03
C GLY A 146 -1.94 -4.82 -11.48
N TRP A 147 -1.99 -5.80 -12.37
CA TRP A 147 -1.82 -7.21 -12.03
C TRP A 147 -0.89 -7.88 -13.04
N LYS A 148 0.23 -8.45 -12.56
CA LYS A 148 1.23 -9.13 -13.41
C LYS A 148 1.70 -8.28 -14.61
N GLY A 149 1.88 -6.98 -14.37
CA GLY A 149 2.34 -6.01 -15.37
C GLY A 149 1.24 -5.51 -16.33
N GLN A 150 0.01 -5.99 -16.18
CA GLN A 150 -1.15 -5.60 -16.98
C GLN A 150 -2.02 -4.60 -16.21
N PHE A 151 -2.74 -3.75 -16.96
CA PHE A 151 -3.82 -2.90 -16.44
C PHE A 151 -5.10 -3.73 -16.27
#